data_AF-A0A0P4VWF2-F1
#
_entry.id   AF-A0A0P4VWF2-F1
#
_cell.length_a   1.000
_cell.length_b   1.000
_cell.length_c   1.000
_cell.angle_alpha   90.00
_cell.angle_beta   90.00
_cell.angle_gamma   90.00
#
_symmetry.space_group_name_H-M   'P 1'
#
loop_
_entity.id
_entity.type
_entity.pdbx_description
1 polymer ?
#
loop_
_entity_poly.entity_id
_entity_poly.type
_entity_poly.pdbx_seq_one_letter_code
_entity_poly.pdbx_strand_id
1 'polypeptide(L)'
;MAKSITKEGDALDGLEGDMGALLTSENYIIVDIGANLTNKKFTRDLDSVVGRARDAGVHKIMVTGTTVQSSKEALRLTRLFPETLYSTAATIVEVEGRMKKLMEEEGVIEGGAVR
;
A
#
# COMPACT_ATOMS: atom_id res chain seq x y z
N MET A 1 25.46 34.87 22.06
CA MET A 1 26.30 35.21 20.89
C MET A 1 27.16 33.99 20.57
N ALA A 2 26.96 33.41 19.39
CA ALA A 2 27.67 32.22 18.93
C ALA A 2 29.16 32.50 18.69
N LYS A 3 30.02 31.51 18.98
CA LYS A 3 31.35 31.39 18.39
C LYS A 3 31.48 30.03 17.71
N SER A 4 31.36 30.07 16.39
CA SER A 4 32.07 29.26 15.38
C SER A 4 33.51 29.00 15.85
N ILE A 5 34.22 27.88 15.66
CA ILE A 5 34.43 26.98 14.50
C ILE A 5 35.28 25.81 15.03
N THR A 6 35.07 24.56 14.58
CA THR A 6 36.19 23.63 14.35
C THR A 6 35.89 22.74 13.14
N LYS A 7 36.62 23.05 12.07
CA LYS A 7 37.01 22.29 10.87
C LYS A 7 36.33 20.95 10.59
N GLU A 8 35.57 20.93 9.49
CA GLU A 8 35.40 19.78 8.60
C GLU A 8 36.80 19.38 8.07
N GLY A 9 37.37 18.26 8.51
CA GLY A 9 38.65 17.80 7.94
C GLY A 9 39.35 16.66 8.66
N ASP A 10 39.24 16.55 9.99
CA ASP A 10 40.14 15.66 10.75
C ASP A 10 39.50 14.35 11.26
N ALA A 11 38.31 13.98 10.76
CA ALA A 11 37.57 12.80 11.25
C ALA A 11 37.32 11.71 10.19
N LEU A 12 38.03 11.72 9.06
CA LEU A 12 37.76 10.78 7.95
C LEU A 12 38.83 9.70 7.73
N ASP A 13 39.91 9.67 8.51
CA ASP A 13 41.02 8.72 8.30
C ASP A 13 40.81 7.32 8.93
N GLY A 14 39.56 6.84 8.97
CA GLY A 14 39.29 5.52 9.55
C GLY A 14 37.91 4.90 9.32
N LEU A 15 37.10 5.42 8.37
CA LEU A 15 35.72 4.98 8.17
C LEU A 15 35.48 4.39 6.77
N GLU A 16 36.41 3.57 6.27
CA GLU A 16 36.22 2.78 5.04
C GLU A 16 35.41 1.48 5.24
N GLY A 17 34.65 1.37 6.34
CA GLY A 17 33.80 0.22 6.63
C GLY A 17 32.35 0.64 6.85
N ASP A 18 31.43 0.05 6.08
CA ASP A 18 29.98 0.02 6.31
C ASP A 18 29.15 1.30 6.07
N MET A 19 29.74 2.34 5.46
CA MET A 19 28.97 3.55 5.10
C MET A 19 28.19 3.42 3.76
N GLY A 20 28.21 2.25 3.13
CA GLY A 20 27.40 1.93 1.95
C GLY A 20 26.02 1.36 2.27
N ALA A 21 25.83 0.79 3.48
CA ALA A 21 24.56 0.20 3.91
C ALA A 21 23.67 1.19 4.69
N LEU A 22 24.24 2.27 5.22
CA LEU A 22 23.53 3.20 6.12
C LEU A 22 22.74 4.32 5.42
N LEU A 23 22.57 4.25 4.09
CA LEU A 23 21.80 5.22 3.29
C LEU A 23 20.51 4.64 2.71
N THR A 24 20.02 3.51 3.21
CA THR A 24 18.71 2.98 2.81
C THR A 24 17.64 3.48 3.79
N SER A 25 16.79 4.44 3.41
CA SER A 25 15.40 4.63 3.89
C SER A 25 15.03 4.55 5.39
N GLU A 26 15.98 4.45 6.32
CA GLU A 26 15.85 4.11 7.76
C GLU A 26 15.25 5.26 8.59
N ASN A 27 14.12 5.83 8.16
CA ASN A 27 13.30 6.66 9.02
C ASN A 27 11.81 6.69 8.66
N TYR A 28 11.35 5.91 7.67
CA TYR A 28 9.95 5.93 7.25
C TYR A 28 9.33 4.53 7.23
N ILE A 29 8.16 4.43 7.87
CA ILE A 29 7.28 3.26 7.74
C ILE A 29 6.46 3.43 6.47
N ILE A 30 6.71 2.57 5.48
CA ILE A 30 5.93 2.55 4.23
C ILE A 30 4.62 1.80 4.45
N VAL A 31 3.51 2.47 4.11
CA VAL A 31 2.15 1.94 4.22
C VAL A 31 1.46 1.98 2.86
N ASP A 32 1.05 0.82 2.33
CA ASP A 32 0.18 0.75 1.15
C ASP A 32 -1.28 0.91 1.59
N ILE A 33 -1.95 1.97 1.13
CA ILE A 33 -3.33 2.28 1.54
C ILE A 33 -4.39 1.76 0.55
N GLY A 34 -4.00 1.23 -0.60
CA GLY A 34 -4.88 0.99 -1.76
C GLY A 34 -4.95 -0.48 -2.21
N ALA A 35 -4.74 -1.44 -1.31
CA ALA A 35 -4.59 -2.84 -1.69
C ALA A 35 -5.93 -3.58 -1.82
N ASN A 36 -6.25 -4.09 -3.01
CA ASN A 36 -7.47 -4.85 -3.30
C ASN A 36 -7.26 -6.37 -3.17
N LEU A 37 -6.70 -6.82 -2.04
CA LEU A 37 -6.28 -8.21 -1.83
C LEU A 37 -7.43 -9.23 -1.75
N THR A 38 -8.68 -8.77 -1.59
CA THR A 38 -9.86 -9.65 -1.65
C THR A 38 -10.25 -10.04 -3.08
N ASN A 39 -9.56 -9.51 -4.10
CA ASN A 39 -9.81 -9.87 -5.49
C ASN A 39 -9.37 -11.33 -5.78
N LYS A 40 -10.20 -12.09 -6.50
CA LYS A 40 -9.96 -13.50 -6.87
C LYS A 40 -8.60 -13.74 -7.56
N LYS A 41 -8.01 -12.72 -8.18
CA LYS A 41 -6.68 -12.81 -8.80
C LYS A 41 -5.58 -13.17 -7.80
N PHE A 42 -5.71 -12.74 -6.54
CA PHE A 42 -4.72 -12.98 -5.48
C PHE A 42 -4.98 -14.25 -4.66
N THR A 43 -6.10 -14.95 -4.89
CA THR A 43 -6.45 -16.13 -4.09
C THR A 43 -5.42 -17.26 -4.19
N ARG A 44 -4.70 -17.37 -5.32
CA ARG A 44 -3.74 -18.46 -5.55
C ARG A 44 -2.35 -18.19 -4.98
N ASP A 45 -1.99 -16.93 -4.77
CA ASP A 45 -0.61 -16.52 -4.45
C ASP A 45 -0.54 -15.43 -3.37
N LEU A 46 -1.59 -15.27 -2.57
CA LEU A 46 -1.71 -14.22 -1.55
C LEU A 46 -0.48 -14.14 -0.63
N ASP A 47 -0.02 -15.28 -0.10
CA ASP A 47 1.16 -15.33 0.78
C ASP A 47 2.41 -14.80 0.08
N SER A 48 2.58 -15.13 -1.20
CA SER A 48 3.71 -14.67 -2.00
C SER A 48 3.62 -13.18 -2.31
N VAL A 49 2.42 -12.67 -2.58
CA VAL A 49 2.18 -11.22 -2.79
C VAL A 49 2.53 -10.43 -1.53
N VAL A 50 2.05 -10.88 -0.36
CA VAL A 50 2.33 -10.22 0.92
C VAL A 50 3.83 -10.33 1.26
N GLY A 51 4.45 -11.48 0.99
CA GLY A 51 5.89 -11.68 1.16
C GLY A 51 6.71 -10.69 0.34
N ARG A 52 6.45 -10.59 -0.96
CA ARG A 52 7.14 -9.63 -1.83
C ARG A 52 6.95 -8.18 -1.40
N ALA A 53 5.77 -7.81 -0.89
CA ALA A 53 5.53 -6.46 -0.39
C ALA A 53 6.40 -6.17 0.84
N ARG A 54 6.53 -7.13 1.77
CA ARG A 54 7.40 -7.01 2.95
C ARG A 54 8.87 -6.93 2.57
N ASP A 55 9.32 -7.76 1.63
CA ASP A 55 10.70 -7.76 1.14
C ASP A 55 11.07 -6.43 0.46
N ALA A 56 10.09 -5.74 -0.13
CA ALA A 56 10.23 -4.41 -0.70
C ALA A 56 10.14 -3.26 0.34
N GLY A 57 10.00 -3.57 1.64
CA GLY A 57 9.93 -2.57 2.71
C GLY A 57 8.52 -2.02 2.98
N VAL A 58 7.45 -2.59 2.42
CA VAL A 58 6.07 -2.25 2.78
C VAL A 58 5.72 -2.92 4.10
N HIS A 59 5.65 -2.12 5.16
CA HIS A 59 5.48 -2.63 6.53
C HIS A 59 4.02 -2.90 6.88
N LYS A 60 3.11 -2.11 6.30
CA LYS A 60 1.68 -2.12 6.61
C LYS A 60 0.90 -2.00 5.30
N ILE A 61 -0.19 -2.75 5.17
CA ILE A 61 -1.03 -2.77 3.97
C ILE A 61 -2.49 -2.67 4.41
N MET A 62 -3.20 -1.66 3.91
CA MET A 62 -4.63 -1.48 4.11
C MET A 62 -5.40 -2.18 2.99
N VAL A 63 -6.10 -3.25 3.35
CA VAL A 63 -6.97 -3.98 2.43
C VAL A 63 -8.30 -3.23 2.32
N THR A 64 -8.64 -2.80 1.10
CA THR A 64 -9.85 -2.03 0.84
C THR A 64 -11.05 -2.96 0.68
N GLY A 65 -12.05 -2.83 1.56
CA GLY A 65 -13.37 -3.41 1.35
C GLY A 65 -14.32 -2.38 0.70
N THR A 66 -15.01 -2.77 -0.37
CA THR A 66 -15.93 -1.89 -1.15
C THR A 66 -17.40 -2.31 -1.03
N THR A 67 -17.65 -3.52 -0.59
CA THR A 67 -18.96 -4.10 -0.28
C THR A 67 -18.93 -4.75 1.09
N VAL A 68 -20.10 -4.97 1.71
CA VAL A 68 -20.21 -5.73 2.97
C VAL A 68 -19.45 -7.06 2.90
N GLN A 69 -19.58 -7.78 1.78
CA GLN A 69 -18.92 -9.08 1.59
C GLN A 69 -17.39 -8.92 1.53
N SER A 70 -16.89 -7.98 0.71
CA SER A 70 -15.45 -7.73 0.62
C SER A 70 -14.85 -7.16 1.91
N SER A 71 -15.60 -6.38 2.68
CA SER A 71 -15.14 -5.86 3.98
C SER A 71 -15.01 -6.98 5.02
N LYS A 72 -15.94 -7.95 5.02
CA LYS A 72 -15.80 -9.16 5.85
C LYS A 72 -14.58 -9.98 5.45
N GLU A 73 -14.35 -10.12 4.15
CA GLU A 73 -13.20 -10.85 3.64
C GLU A 73 -11.88 -10.11 3.94
N ALA A 74 -11.83 -8.79 3.80
CA ALA A 74 -10.68 -7.97 4.16
C ALA A 74 -10.34 -8.13 5.65
N LEU A 75 -11.34 -8.10 6.53
CA LEU A 75 -11.19 -8.39 7.97
C LEU A 75 -10.71 -9.83 8.22
N ARG A 76 -11.10 -10.79 7.40
CA ARG A 76 -10.59 -12.17 7.49
C ARG A 76 -9.10 -12.21 7.15
N LEU A 77 -8.66 -11.47 6.14
CA LEU A 77 -7.24 -11.41 5.74
C LEU A 77 -6.36 -10.81 6.85
N THR A 78 -6.84 -9.83 7.62
CA THR A 78 -6.05 -9.27 8.74
C THR A 78 -5.75 -10.32 9.81
N ARG A 79 -6.62 -11.31 10.00
CA ARG A 79 -6.38 -12.42 10.94
C ARG A 79 -5.33 -13.41 10.45
N LEU A 80 -5.15 -13.52 9.13
CA LEU A 80 -4.10 -14.37 8.54
C LEU A 80 -2.72 -13.69 8.63
N PHE A 81 -2.69 -12.36 8.62
CA PHE A 81 -1.46 -11.56 8.64
C PHE A 81 -1.54 -10.44 9.71
N PRO A 82 -1.60 -10.79 11.00
CA PRO A 82 -2.00 -9.89 12.10
C PRO A 82 -1.11 -8.66 12.33
N GLU A 83 0.07 -8.60 11.73
CA GLU A 83 1.00 -7.47 11.87
C GLU A 83 1.21 -6.68 10.57
N THR A 84 0.73 -7.19 9.44
CA THR A 84 0.97 -6.62 8.11
C THR A 84 -0.30 -6.08 7.49
N LEU A 85 -1.42 -6.79 7.62
CA LEU A 85 -2.67 -6.41 6.97
C LEU A 85 -3.64 -5.73 7.94
N TYR A 86 -4.18 -4.61 7.50
CA TYR A 86 -5.27 -3.86 8.10
C TYR A 86 -6.42 -3.82 7.11
N SER A 87 -7.63 -3.43 7.53
CA SER A 87 -8.78 -3.40 6.62
C SER A 87 -9.64 -2.19 6.83
N THR A 88 -10.15 -1.63 5.73
CA THR A 88 -11.30 -0.71 5.78
C THR A 88 -12.62 -1.50 5.76
N ALA A 89 -13.66 -0.90 6.32
CA ALA A 89 -15.02 -1.37 6.18
C ALA A 89 -15.83 -0.31 5.44
N ALA A 90 -16.49 -0.70 4.35
CA ALA A 90 -17.36 0.20 3.61
C ALA A 90 -18.61 -0.53 3.12
N THR A 91 -19.71 0.20 3.15
CA THR A 91 -20.91 -0.11 2.37
C THR A 91 -20.94 0.90 1.24
N ILE A 92 -20.31 0.61 0.09
CA ILE A 92 -20.55 1.46 -1.07
C ILE A 92 -22.02 1.27 -1.44
N VAL A 93 -22.81 2.29 -1.12
CA VAL A 93 -24.23 2.33 -1.44
C VAL A 93 -24.32 2.70 -2.92
N GLU A 94 -24.53 1.69 -3.76
CA GLU A 94 -25.02 1.80 -5.14
C GLU A 94 -24.30 2.84 -6.04
N VAL A 95 -22.96 2.78 -6.09
CA VAL A 95 -22.19 3.58 -7.04
C VAL A 95 -22.20 2.95 -8.44
N GLU A 96 -22.30 1.63 -8.58
CA GLU A 96 -22.33 0.97 -9.89
C GLU A 96 -23.49 1.46 -10.77
N GLY A 97 -24.72 1.50 -10.23
CA GLY A 97 -25.89 1.98 -10.99
C GLY A 97 -25.74 3.45 -11.40
N ARG A 98 -25.25 4.28 -10.48
CA ARG A 98 -25.07 5.72 -10.72
C ARG A 98 -23.89 6.02 -11.66
N MET A 99 -22.81 5.25 -11.57
CA MET A 99 -21.63 5.38 -12.42
C MET A 99 -21.92 4.84 -13.82
N LYS A 100 -22.63 3.71 -13.95
CA LYS A 100 -23.07 3.18 -15.24
C LYS A 100 -23.96 4.20 -15.95
N LYS A 101 -24.93 4.79 -15.23
CA LYS A 101 -25.76 5.86 -15.76
C LYS A 101 -24.93 7.06 -16.24
N LEU A 102 -23.97 7.53 -15.42
CA LEU A 102 -23.08 8.62 -15.79
C LEU A 102 -22.23 8.29 -17.02
N MET A 103 -21.69 7.07 -17.11
CA MET A 103 -20.88 6.63 -18.24
C MET A 103 -21.71 6.50 -19.53
N GLU A 104 -23.00 6.15 -19.45
CA GLU A 104 -23.94 6.20 -20.59
C GLU A 104 -24.23 7.65 -21.00
N GLU A 105 -24.47 8.55 -20.03
CA GLU A 105 -24.72 9.99 -20.26
C GLU A 105 -23.52 10.69 -20.92
N GLU A 106 -22.30 10.35 -20.50
CA GLU A 106 -21.04 10.86 -21.07
C GLU A 106 -20.63 10.15 -22.38
N GLY A 107 -21.41 9.17 -22.84
CA GLY A 107 -21.14 8.42 -24.08
C GLY A 107 -19.89 7.54 -24.03
N VAL A 108 -19.43 7.16 -22.84
CA VAL A 108 -18.29 6.24 -22.63
C VAL A 108 -18.72 4.78 -22.87
N ILE A 109 -19.98 4.45 -22.59
CA ILE A 109 -20.59 3.14 -22.84
C ILE A 109 -21.88 3.30 -23.64
N GLU A 110 -22.12 2.41 -24.59
CA GLU A 110 -23.33 2.37 -25.42
C GLU A 110 -23.83 0.91 -25.50
N GLY A 111 -25.11 0.67 -25.19
CA GLY A 111 -25.68 -0.68 -25.22
C GLY A 111 -25.03 -1.69 -24.27
N GLY A 112 -24.30 -1.24 -23.26
CA GLY A 112 -23.57 -2.10 -22.31
C GLY A 112 -22.14 -2.47 -22.71
N ALA A 113 -21.61 -1.89 -23.79
CA ALA A 113 -20.20 -2.01 -24.19
C ALA A 113 -19.48 -0.67 -24.05
N VAL A 114 -18.18 -0.70 -23.70
CA VAL A 114 -17.30 0.48 -23.74
C VAL A 114 -17.07 0.83 -25.20
N ARG A 115 -17.24 2.11 -25.55
CA ARG A 115 -16.94 2.62 -26.89
C ARG A 115 -15.46 2.53 -27.23
#